data_AF-A0A819NEX5-F1
#
_entry.id   AF-A0A819NEX5-F1
#
_cell.length_a   1.000
_cell.length_b   1.000
_cell.length_c   1.000
_cell.angle_alpha   90.00
_cell.angle_beta   90.00
_cell.angle_gamma   90.00
#
_symmetry.space_group_name_H-M   'P 1'
#
loop_
_entity.id
_entity.type
_entity.pdbx_description
1 polymer ?
#
loop_
_entity_poly.entity_id
_entity_poly.type
_entity_poly.pdbx_seq_one_letter_code
_entity_poly.pdbx_strand_id
1 'polypeptide(L)'
;MGSCVAVPTFRRTYHVAKKHNENNIQRSTVERETYKVYYNSSSDAESSAWSAIKKRRIHTPKTNRIKTTRYNIITFLPKNLFEQFHRVANVYFAILIGLNWVPIINAISKTVAFIPLTVILTITAIKDLVEDLKRWRSDARINKQIAEVYNKTSKKFVQCRWEDLSVGSIVRVRTNQIVPADILLLSSTSSESTCYLDTAAIDGETNLKQKSIPSCFLNYSKPEETTFELQCDPPNDDIYHFCGRILLSTSSHVHSCDNNNFLLRGCVLRITDYVDGLIVYAGNETKIIKSSRHTISKHALIERYINRDVLCSSLILTFLCLLGAGLSIHWERSYGDRWMFVPFILDDPFKNVVGRFFAAGLRFIILFQVMVPIALYVSLDLVRVLQMYT
;
A
#
# COMPACT_ATOMS: atom_id res chain seq x y z
N MET A 1 -47.02 37.75 -3.74
CA MET A 1 -47.72 36.51 -3.33
C MET A 1 -47.19 35.36 -4.17
N GLY A 2 -46.63 34.34 -3.51
CA GLY A 2 -46.48 32.96 -3.99
C GLY A 2 -45.56 32.69 -5.19
N SER A 3 -44.39 32.13 -4.94
CA SER A 3 -43.71 31.27 -5.93
C SER A 3 -43.42 29.92 -5.28
N CYS A 4 -44.09 28.90 -5.81
CA CYS A 4 -44.05 27.51 -5.38
C CYS A 4 -42.68 26.88 -5.62
N VAL A 5 -42.16 26.20 -4.60
CA VAL A 5 -40.99 25.32 -4.67
C VAL A 5 -41.45 23.94 -5.13
N ALA A 6 -40.92 23.46 -6.27
CA ALA A 6 -41.12 22.10 -6.76
C ALA A 6 -40.10 21.13 -6.12
N VAL A 7 -40.61 20.08 -5.48
CA VAL A 7 -39.82 18.97 -4.89
C VAL A 7 -39.52 17.92 -5.98
N PRO A 8 -38.27 17.45 -6.15
CA PRO A 8 -37.98 16.40 -7.12
C PRO A 8 -38.25 14.99 -6.54
N THR A 9 -39.29 14.36 -7.10
CA THR A 9 -39.40 12.94 -7.49
C THR A 9 -38.57 11.87 -6.75
N PHE A 10 -39.17 11.36 -5.66
CA PHE A 10 -38.71 10.21 -4.84
C PHE A 10 -38.90 8.82 -5.51
N ARG A 11 -39.39 8.74 -6.77
CA ARG A 11 -39.83 7.46 -7.39
C ARG A 11 -38.76 6.74 -8.20
N ARG A 12 -37.65 7.41 -8.58
CA ARG A 12 -36.56 6.81 -9.39
C ARG A 12 -35.52 6.05 -8.56
N THR A 13 -35.37 6.37 -7.28
CA THR A 13 -34.39 5.74 -6.38
C THR A 13 -34.80 4.34 -5.94
N TYR A 14 -36.10 4.06 -5.74
CA TYR A 14 -36.57 2.73 -5.34
C TYR A 14 -36.40 1.66 -6.44
N HIS A 15 -36.64 2.01 -7.71
CA HIS A 15 -36.45 1.06 -8.81
C HIS A 15 -34.97 0.80 -9.11
N VAL A 16 -34.09 1.78 -8.88
CA VAL A 16 -32.63 1.56 -8.99
C VAL A 16 -32.13 0.72 -7.82
N ALA A 17 -32.59 0.96 -6.59
CA ALA A 17 -32.23 0.15 -5.43
C ALA A 17 -32.72 -1.30 -5.52
N LYS A 18 -33.94 -1.54 -6.03
CA LYS A 18 -34.48 -2.90 -6.20
C LYS A 18 -33.75 -3.68 -7.31
N LYS A 19 -33.41 -3.02 -8.42
CA LYS A 19 -32.62 -3.63 -9.52
C LYS A 19 -31.15 -3.85 -9.13
N HIS A 20 -30.60 -3.02 -8.24
CA HIS A 20 -29.27 -3.24 -7.66
C HIS A 20 -29.27 -4.41 -6.67
N ASN A 21 -30.36 -4.59 -5.91
CA ASN A 21 -30.51 -5.71 -4.98
C ASN A 21 -30.76 -7.05 -5.72
N GLU A 22 -31.58 -7.07 -6.78
CA GLU A 22 -31.78 -8.26 -7.62
C GLU A 22 -30.52 -8.64 -8.40
N ASN A 23 -29.71 -7.67 -8.87
CA ASN A 23 -28.39 -7.93 -9.44
C ASN A 23 -27.35 -8.38 -8.40
N ASN A 24 -27.49 -8.00 -7.13
CA ASN A 24 -26.65 -8.52 -6.05
C ASN A 24 -27.05 -9.95 -5.64
N ILE A 25 -28.35 -10.25 -5.68
CA ILE A 25 -28.86 -11.60 -5.45
C ILE A 25 -28.46 -12.51 -6.62
N GLN A 26 -28.51 -12.05 -7.87
CA GLN A 26 -27.99 -12.81 -9.02
C GLN A 26 -26.46 -12.85 -9.13
N ARG A 27 -25.72 -11.92 -8.51
CA ARG A 27 -24.25 -12.02 -8.32
C ARG A 27 -23.85 -12.86 -7.10
N SER A 28 -24.77 -13.20 -6.20
CA SER A 28 -24.47 -14.08 -5.07
C SER A 28 -24.36 -15.57 -5.45
N THR A 29 -24.70 -15.92 -6.70
CA THR A 29 -24.35 -17.20 -7.35
C THR A 29 -23.09 -17.09 -8.21
N VAL A 30 -22.20 -16.15 -7.92
CA VAL A 30 -20.78 -16.32 -8.24
C VAL A 30 -20.31 -17.51 -7.40
N GLU A 31 -19.91 -18.61 -8.04
CA GLU A 31 -19.19 -19.71 -7.38
C GLU A 31 -18.15 -19.10 -6.45
N ARG A 32 -18.42 -19.08 -5.13
CA ARG A 32 -17.45 -18.58 -4.15
C ARG A 32 -16.19 -19.41 -4.37
N GLU A 33 -15.09 -18.75 -4.73
CA GLU A 33 -13.79 -19.41 -4.78
C GLU A 33 -13.55 -19.99 -3.38
N THR A 34 -13.66 -21.31 -3.27
CA THR A 34 -13.53 -22.00 -1.98
C THR A 34 -12.04 -22.20 -1.72
N TYR A 35 -11.56 -21.67 -0.60
CA TYR A 35 -10.19 -21.88 -0.15
C TYR A 35 -10.14 -23.22 0.59
N LYS A 36 -9.34 -24.16 0.09
CA LYS A 36 -9.24 -25.51 0.64
C LYS A 36 -7.88 -25.75 1.25
N VAL A 37 -7.88 -26.22 2.49
CA VAL A 37 -6.68 -26.65 3.22
C VAL A 37 -6.84 -28.11 3.59
N TYR A 38 -5.89 -28.93 3.16
CA TYR A 38 -5.88 -30.37 3.41
C TYR A 38 -4.87 -30.69 4.52
N TYR A 39 -5.31 -31.41 5.55
CA TYR A 39 -4.42 -31.92 6.59
C TYR A 39 -4.45 -33.45 6.60
N ASN A 40 -3.28 -34.06 6.36
CA ASN A 40 -3.06 -35.52 6.40
C ASN A 40 -3.93 -36.34 5.42
N SER A 41 -4.52 -35.68 4.43
CA SER A 41 -5.19 -36.31 3.28
C SER A 41 -4.18 -36.47 2.14
N SER A 42 -4.11 -37.66 1.55
CA SER A 42 -3.24 -37.94 0.40
C SER A 42 -3.75 -37.17 -0.82
N SER A 43 -3.06 -36.09 -1.18
CA SER A 43 -3.26 -35.42 -2.48
C SER A 43 -2.96 -36.32 -3.68
N ASP A 44 -2.30 -37.46 -3.46
CA ASP A 44 -1.69 -38.26 -4.52
C ASP A 44 -2.55 -39.45 -4.98
N ALA A 45 -3.58 -39.84 -4.24
CA ALA A 45 -4.45 -40.98 -4.61
C ALA A 45 -5.54 -40.63 -5.63
N GLU A 46 -5.70 -39.36 -5.98
CA GLU A 46 -6.75 -38.88 -6.90
C GLU A 46 -6.18 -38.07 -8.09
N SER A 47 -4.88 -38.19 -8.37
CA SER A 47 -4.26 -37.55 -9.54
C SER A 47 -4.69 -38.18 -10.89
N SER A 48 -5.28 -39.38 -10.88
CA SER A 48 -5.70 -40.08 -12.10
C SER A 48 -7.09 -39.69 -12.62
N ALA A 49 -8.00 -39.20 -11.76
CA ALA A 49 -9.39 -38.90 -12.15
C ALA A 49 -9.69 -37.40 -12.26
N TRP A 50 -8.87 -36.55 -11.64
CA TRP A 50 -9.07 -35.10 -11.57
C TRP A 50 -8.31 -34.27 -12.61
N SER A 51 -7.53 -34.90 -13.48
CA SER A 51 -6.78 -34.22 -14.54
C SER A 51 -7.66 -33.60 -15.64
N ALA A 52 -8.98 -33.88 -15.65
CA ALA A 52 -9.92 -33.39 -16.67
C ALA A 52 -10.77 -32.17 -16.26
N ILE A 53 -10.79 -31.74 -14.99
CA ILE A 53 -11.66 -30.64 -14.54
C ILE A 53 -10.82 -29.46 -14.05
N LYS A 54 -10.68 -28.44 -14.91
CA LYS A 54 -10.14 -27.07 -14.69
C LYS A 54 -9.08 -26.93 -13.58
N LYS A 55 -7.84 -26.59 -13.99
CA LYS A 55 -6.79 -25.95 -13.18
C LYS A 55 -7.30 -24.70 -12.41
N ARG A 56 -8.09 -24.86 -11.35
CA ARG A 56 -8.22 -23.87 -10.28
C ARG A 56 -6.98 -24.06 -9.42
N ARG A 57 -5.98 -23.19 -9.59
CA ARG A 57 -4.77 -23.18 -8.76
C ARG A 57 -5.22 -23.04 -7.30
N ILE A 58 -5.10 -24.11 -6.51
CA ILE A 58 -5.13 -24.01 -5.06
C ILE A 58 -3.96 -23.10 -4.69
N HIS A 59 -4.25 -21.84 -4.36
CA HIS A 59 -3.24 -20.86 -4.02
C HIS A 59 -2.88 -21.04 -2.55
N THR A 60 -1.98 -21.98 -2.26
CA THR A 60 -1.35 -22.06 -0.94
C THR A 60 -0.09 -21.21 -0.95
N PRO A 61 -0.03 -20.10 -0.20
CA PRO A 61 1.20 -19.33 -0.07
C PRO A 61 2.28 -20.23 0.51
N LYS A 62 3.44 -20.24 -0.15
CA LYS A 62 4.55 -21.14 0.22
C LYS A 62 5.25 -20.75 1.53
N THR A 63 5.03 -19.53 2.03
CA THR A 63 5.80 -18.97 3.17
C THR A 63 4.96 -17.99 4.00
N ASN A 64 5.17 -17.96 5.31
CA ASN A 64 4.58 -16.98 6.23
C ASN A 64 5.43 -15.69 6.39
N ARG A 65 6.44 -15.53 5.55
CA ARG A 65 7.31 -14.34 5.50
C ARG A 65 6.51 -13.08 5.16
N ILE A 66 6.65 -12.05 6.00
CA ILE A 66 6.14 -10.69 5.74
C ILE A 66 7.21 -9.84 5.05
N LYS A 67 6.79 -9.00 4.10
CA LYS A 67 7.61 -7.93 3.53
C LYS A 67 6.80 -6.63 3.43
N THR A 68 7.13 -5.65 4.26
CA THR A 68 6.52 -4.30 4.27
C THR A 68 7.41 -3.24 3.60
N THR A 69 8.67 -3.57 3.29
CA THR A 69 9.61 -2.70 2.56
C THR A 69 9.11 -2.39 1.15
N ARG A 70 9.19 -1.12 0.73
CA ARG A 70 8.75 -0.65 -0.60
C ARG A 70 9.83 -0.77 -1.68
N TYR A 71 11.09 -0.74 -1.27
CA TYR A 71 12.23 -0.71 -2.18
C TYR A 71 13.07 -1.98 -2.05
N ASN A 72 13.84 -2.26 -3.10
CA ASN A 72 14.97 -3.18 -3.09
C ASN A 72 16.24 -2.34 -3.28
N ILE A 73 17.41 -2.84 -2.91
CA ILE A 73 18.70 -2.11 -3.00
C ILE A 73 18.91 -1.53 -4.41
N ILE A 74 18.62 -2.34 -5.44
CA ILE A 74 18.78 -1.95 -6.86
C ILE A 74 17.62 -1.06 -7.34
N THR A 75 16.40 -1.32 -6.88
CA THR A 75 15.22 -0.58 -7.34
C THR A 75 15.00 0.70 -6.55
N PHE A 76 15.77 0.97 -5.49
CA PHE A 76 15.59 2.11 -4.61
C PHE A 76 15.73 3.41 -5.39
N LEU A 77 16.89 3.65 -6.00
CA LEU A 77 17.15 4.90 -6.71
C LEU A 77 16.16 5.17 -7.86
N PRO A 78 15.92 4.26 -8.83
CA PRO A 78 15.02 4.54 -9.95
C PRO A 78 13.57 4.73 -9.50
N LYS A 79 13.08 3.90 -8.56
CA LYS A 79 11.70 3.99 -8.08
C LYS A 79 11.48 5.22 -7.21
N ASN A 80 12.44 5.52 -6.32
CA ASN A 80 12.36 6.69 -5.46
C ASN A 80 12.43 7.98 -6.29
N LEU A 81 13.34 8.10 -7.26
CA LEU A 81 13.35 9.24 -8.17
C LEU A 81 12.05 9.37 -8.96
N PHE A 82 11.53 8.27 -9.50
CA PHE A 82 10.25 8.27 -10.21
C PHE A 82 9.11 8.79 -9.33
N GLU A 83 9.00 8.32 -8.08
CA GLU A 83 8.00 8.80 -7.11
C GLU A 83 8.20 10.29 -6.78
N GLN A 84 9.44 10.75 -6.65
CA GLN A 84 9.74 12.16 -6.42
C GLN A 84 9.36 13.03 -7.63
N PHE A 85 9.60 12.59 -8.87
CA PHE A 85 9.22 13.31 -10.09
C PHE A 85 7.73 13.23 -10.43
N HIS A 86 6.93 12.41 -9.73
CA HIS A 86 5.47 12.52 -9.81
C HIS A 86 4.92 13.77 -9.12
N ARG A 87 5.75 14.49 -8.35
CA ARG A 87 5.39 15.78 -7.77
C ARG A 87 5.57 16.88 -8.81
N VAL A 88 4.49 17.64 -9.05
CA VAL A 88 4.46 18.73 -10.04
C VAL A 88 5.59 19.75 -9.83
N ALA A 89 5.91 20.07 -8.58
CA ALA A 89 7.00 20.99 -8.25
C ALA A 89 8.38 20.51 -8.74
N ASN A 90 8.69 19.22 -8.58
CA ASN A 90 9.98 18.66 -9.02
C ASN A 90 10.09 18.66 -10.55
N VAL A 91 8.98 18.41 -11.25
CA VAL A 91 8.91 18.55 -12.72
C VAL A 91 9.13 20.00 -13.14
N TYR A 92 8.47 20.95 -12.48
CA TYR A 92 8.62 22.38 -12.75
C TYR A 92 10.08 22.84 -12.59
N PHE A 93 10.75 22.47 -11.48
CA PHE A 93 12.15 22.82 -11.27
C PHE A 93 13.09 22.16 -12.29
N ALA A 94 12.84 20.92 -12.68
CA ALA A 94 13.62 20.26 -13.71
C ALA A 94 13.50 20.96 -15.08
N ILE A 95 12.29 21.45 -15.43
CA ILE A 95 12.08 22.25 -16.64
C ILE A 95 12.89 23.56 -16.56
N LEU A 96 12.83 24.29 -15.45
CA LEU A 96 13.61 25.52 -15.28
C LEU A 96 15.12 25.29 -15.39
N ILE A 97 15.64 24.20 -14.82
CA ILE A 97 17.05 23.82 -14.92
C ILE A 97 17.41 23.48 -16.38
N GLY A 98 16.55 22.73 -17.08
CA GLY A 98 16.73 22.42 -18.50
C GLY A 98 16.73 23.67 -19.38
N LEU A 99 15.87 24.65 -19.08
CA LEU A 99 15.86 25.93 -19.78
C LEU A 99 17.16 26.73 -19.56
N ASN A 100 17.74 26.71 -18.35
CA ASN A 100 19.05 27.35 -18.09
C ASN A 100 20.21 26.76 -18.92
N TRP A 101 20.07 25.55 -19.45
CA TRP A 101 21.09 24.93 -20.32
C TRP A 101 21.05 25.43 -21.76
N VAL A 102 19.97 26.10 -22.17
CA VAL A 102 19.86 26.69 -23.50
C VAL A 102 20.87 27.84 -23.61
N PRO A 103 21.89 27.73 -24.49
CA PRO A 103 23.01 28.68 -24.55
C PRO A 103 22.59 30.14 -24.79
N ILE A 104 21.45 30.33 -25.45
CA ILE A 104 20.89 31.62 -25.85
C ILE A 104 20.41 32.44 -24.64
N ILE A 105 20.12 31.75 -23.52
CA ILE A 105 19.54 32.37 -22.34
C ILE A 105 20.57 32.58 -21.23
N ASN A 106 21.60 31.71 -21.13
CA ASN A 106 22.75 31.70 -20.21
C ASN A 106 22.79 32.81 -19.11
N ALA A 107 21.76 32.87 -18.25
CA ALA A 107 21.59 33.99 -17.32
C ALA A 107 22.17 33.70 -15.93
N ILE A 108 22.16 32.43 -15.52
CA ILE A 108 22.69 31.96 -14.24
C ILE A 108 23.73 30.88 -14.50
N SER A 109 24.77 30.83 -13.66
CA SER A 109 25.73 29.73 -13.68
C SER A 109 25.01 28.38 -13.61
N LYS A 110 25.25 27.55 -14.63
CA LYS A 110 24.60 26.23 -14.79
C LYS A 110 24.71 25.39 -13.52
N THR A 111 25.84 25.46 -12.81
CA THR A 111 26.08 24.72 -11.57
C THR A 111 25.13 25.15 -10.45
N VAL A 112 24.89 26.45 -10.29
CA VAL A 112 24.08 27.01 -9.20
C VAL A 112 22.61 26.61 -9.35
N ALA A 113 22.12 26.47 -10.59
CA ALA A 113 20.74 26.09 -10.87
C ALA A 113 20.36 24.68 -10.37
N PHE A 114 21.30 23.73 -10.32
CA PHE A 114 21.01 22.35 -9.86
C PHE A 114 21.02 22.19 -8.35
N ILE A 115 21.70 23.08 -7.62
CA ILE A 115 21.94 22.91 -6.18
C ILE A 115 20.62 22.71 -5.42
N PRO A 116 19.58 23.55 -5.59
CA PRO A 116 18.36 23.44 -4.78
C PRO A 116 17.62 22.12 -5.02
N LEU A 117 17.42 21.74 -6.28
CA LEU A 117 16.72 20.50 -6.64
C LEU A 117 17.51 19.27 -6.16
N THR A 118 18.83 19.26 -6.38
CA THR A 118 19.68 18.13 -5.98
C THR A 118 19.67 17.92 -4.47
N VAL A 119 19.76 19.00 -3.68
CA VAL A 119 19.71 18.94 -2.21
C VAL A 119 18.37 18.37 -1.74
N ILE A 120 17.25 18.86 -2.27
CA ILE A 120 15.91 18.34 -1.89
C ILE A 120 15.76 16.86 -2.23
N LEU A 121 16.11 16.49 -3.48
CA LEU A 121 15.96 15.11 -3.94
C LEU A 121 16.81 14.16 -3.09
N THR A 122 18.01 14.60 -2.72
CA THR A 122 18.95 13.84 -1.88
C THR A 122 18.44 13.69 -0.45
N ILE A 123 18.00 14.78 0.20
CA ILE A 123 17.46 14.72 1.56
C ILE A 123 16.23 13.81 1.61
N THR A 124 15.32 13.94 0.64
CA THR A 124 14.11 13.11 0.55
C THR A 124 14.46 11.64 0.34
N ALA A 125 15.42 11.35 -0.55
CA ALA A 125 15.89 9.99 -0.76
C ALA A 125 16.53 9.39 0.49
N ILE A 126 17.41 10.13 1.19
CA ILE A 126 18.01 9.66 2.44
C ILE A 126 16.93 9.33 3.48
N LYS A 127 15.96 10.23 3.64
CA LYS A 127 14.85 10.05 4.58
C LYS A 127 14.02 8.81 4.25
N ASP A 128 13.63 8.62 3.00
CA ASP A 128 12.87 7.43 2.55
C ASP A 128 13.69 6.14 2.70
N LEU A 129 15.02 6.21 2.49
CA LEU A 129 15.93 5.09 2.72
C LEU A 129 15.98 4.70 4.20
N VAL A 130 16.11 5.67 5.11
CA VAL A 130 16.13 5.42 6.56
C VAL A 130 14.81 4.80 7.03
N GLU A 131 13.67 5.30 6.54
CA GLU A 131 12.36 4.70 6.83
C GLU A 131 12.27 3.25 6.34
N ASP A 132 12.69 2.98 5.10
CA ASP A 132 12.59 1.63 4.54
C ASP A 132 13.57 0.66 5.21
N LEU A 133 14.76 1.12 5.63
CA LEU A 133 15.69 0.33 6.44
C LEU A 133 15.11 -0.01 7.83
N LYS A 134 14.39 0.92 8.45
CA LYS A 134 13.67 0.65 9.71
C LYS A 134 12.61 -0.43 9.51
N ARG A 135 11.84 -0.36 8.43
CA ARG A 135 10.87 -1.41 8.04
C ARG A 135 11.56 -2.75 7.80
N TRP A 136 12.67 -2.77 7.06
CA TRP A 136 13.44 -3.98 6.80
C TRP A 136 13.94 -4.64 8.10
N ARG A 137 14.49 -3.88 9.05
CA ARG A 137 14.92 -4.40 10.35
C ARG A 137 13.75 -4.96 11.15
N SER A 138 12.60 -4.28 11.12
CA SER A 138 11.37 -4.74 11.78
C SER A 138 10.85 -6.05 11.18
N ASP A 139 10.73 -6.12 9.85
CA ASP A 139 10.33 -7.33 9.14
C ASP A 139 11.28 -8.49 9.43
N ALA A 140 12.59 -8.25 9.40
CA ALA A 140 13.60 -9.26 9.71
C ALA A 140 13.50 -9.77 11.14
N ARG A 141 13.13 -8.91 12.11
CA ARG A 141 12.90 -9.31 13.49
C ARG A 141 11.68 -10.23 13.61
N ILE A 142 10.57 -9.86 12.99
CA ILE A 142 9.31 -10.63 13.03
C ILE A 142 9.48 -11.98 12.33
N ASN A 143 10.07 -12.00 11.14
CA ASN A 143 10.26 -13.22 10.35
C ASN A 143 11.18 -14.26 11.03
N LYS A 144 12.11 -13.80 11.87
CA LYS A 144 13.04 -14.65 12.63
C LYS A 144 12.50 -15.11 13.99
N GLN A 145 11.29 -14.71 14.38
CA GLN A 145 10.67 -15.24 15.60
C GLN A 145 10.49 -16.75 15.49
N ILE A 146 10.48 -17.43 16.63
CA ILE A 146 10.38 -18.90 16.70
C ILE A 146 8.94 -19.28 17.04
N ALA A 147 8.44 -20.33 16.39
CA ALA A 147 7.17 -20.99 16.70
C ALA A 147 7.40 -22.50 16.85
N GLU A 148 6.53 -23.16 17.60
CA GLU A 148 6.50 -24.62 17.71
C GLU A 148 5.57 -25.20 16.64
N VAL A 149 6.11 -26.05 15.76
CA VAL A 149 5.37 -26.67 14.65
C VAL A 149 5.34 -28.17 14.82
N TYR A 150 4.20 -28.81 14.59
CA TYR A 150 4.09 -30.25 14.63
C TYR A 150 4.81 -30.90 13.44
N ASN A 151 5.84 -31.71 13.73
CA ASN A 151 6.53 -32.49 12.71
C ASN A 151 5.92 -33.90 12.62
N LYS A 152 5.31 -34.20 11.47
CA LYS A 152 4.61 -35.47 11.20
C LYS A 152 5.55 -36.69 11.26
N THR A 153 6.81 -36.54 10.87
CA THR A 153 7.79 -37.64 10.85
C THR A 153 8.27 -37.99 12.24
N SER A 154 8.60 -36.99 13.06
CA SER A 154 9.10 -37.20 14.42
C SER A 154 7.99 -37.30 15.48
N LYS A 155 6.73 -37.02 15.10
CA LYS A 155 5.56 -36.93 15.98
C LYS A 155 5.78 -36.02 17.19
N LYS A 156 6.53 -34.94 17.00
CA LYS A 156 6.90 -33.98 18.05
C LYS A 156 6.82 -32.55 17.53
N PHE A 157 6.59 -31.61 18.44
CA PHE A 157 6.72 -30.19 18.13
C PHE A 157 8.19 -29.80 18.04
N VAL A 158 8.56 -29.17 16.93
CA VAL A 158 9.91 -28.68 16.67
C VAL A 158 9.89 -27.17 16.51
N GLN A 159 10.98 -26.51 16.88
CA GLN A 159 11.12 -25.08 16.70
C GLN A 159 11.39 -24.74 15.24
N CYS A 160 10.61 -23.80 14.70
CA CYS A 160 10.71 -23.32 13.34
C CYS A 160 10.63 -21.78 13.33
N ARG A 161 11.24 -21.12 12.33
CA ARG A 161 11.10 -19.67 12.19
C ARG A 161 9.74 -19.32 11.62
N TRP A 162 9.25 -18.13 11.95
CA TRP A 162 7.97 -17.64 11.44
C TRP A 162 7.95 -17.56 9.92
N GLU A 163 9.06 -17.23 9.25
CA GLU A 163 9.12 -17.18 7.78
C GLU A 163 8.93 -18.53 7.08
N ASP A 164 9.31 -19.62 7.75
CA ASP A 164 9.31 -20.99 7.23
C ASP A 164 7.97 -21.71 7.47
N LEU A 165 7.01 -21.07 8.17
CA LEU A 165 5.68 -21.61 8.37
C LEU A 165 4.89 -21.61 7.05
N SER A 166 4.13 -22.67 6.82
CA SER A 166 3.25 -22.82 5.65
C SER A 166 1.82 -23.16 6.07
N VAL A 167 0.86 -22.81 5.20
CA VAL A 167 -0.54 -23.22 5.33
C VAL A 167 -0.64 -24.74 5.44
N GLY A 168 -1.54 -25.23 6.29
CA GLY A 168 -1.72 -26.66 6.55
C GLY A 168 -0.77 -27.24 7.62
N SER A 169 0.13 -26.44 8.19
CA SER A 169 0.94 -26.86 9.35
C SER A 169 0.19 -26.63 10.65
N ILE A 170 0.37 -27.53 11.63
CA ILE A 170 -0.14 -27.33 12.99
C ILE A 170 0.92 -26.63 13.81
N VAL A 171 0.53 -25.57 14.51
CA VAL A 171 1.39 -24.80 15.41
C VAL A 171 0.87 -24.84 16.82
N ARG A 172 1.80 -24.87 17.78
CA ARG A 172 1.53 -24.72 19.20
C ARG A 172 1.87 -23.31 19.63
N VAL A 173 0.90 -22.62 20.22
CA VAL A 173 1.07 -21.28 20.79
C VAL A 173 0.94 -21.39 22.31
N ARG A 174 1.94 -20.93 23.04
CA ARG A 174 1.95 -20.96 24.51
C ARG A 174 1.41 -19.67 25.12
N THR A 175 1.13 -19.69 26.43
CA THR A 175 0.72 -18.49 27.18
C THR A 175 1.69 -17.34 26.94
N ASN A 176 1.14 -16.14 26.75
CA ASN A 176 1.86 -14.90 26.50
C ASN A 176 2.66 -14.85 25.19
N GLN A 177 2.46 -15.82 24.29
CA GLN A 177 3.03 -15.77 22.94
C GLN A 177 2.05 -15.13 21.95
N ILE A 178 2.63 -14.49 20.94
CA ILE A 178 1.91 -13.91 19.82
C ILE A 178 1.59 -15.01 18.82
N VAL A 179 0.36 -15.02 18.32
CA VAL A 179 -0.07 -15.96 17.28
C VAL A 179 0.67 -15.63 15.96
N PRO A 180 1.38 -16.61 15.34
CA PRO A 180 2.33 -16.36 14.25
C PRO A 180 1.72 -16.14 12.86
N ALA A 181 0.52 -16.68 12.65
CA ALA A 181 -0.24 -16.66 11.40
C ALA A 181 -1.74 -16.76 11.75
N ASP A 182 -2.65 -16.69 10.79
CA ASP A 182 -4.06 -16.89 11.13
C ASP A 182 -4.35 -18.39 11.26
N ILE A 183 -4.79 -18.81 12.44
CA ILE A 183 -4.94 -20.22 12.81
C ILE A 183 -6.38 -20.58 13.18
N LEU A 184 -6.80 -21.77 12.81
CA LEU A 184 -8.02 -22.41 13.27
C LEU A 184 -7.70 -23.26 14.50
N LEU A 185 -8.44 -23.06 15.59
CA LEU A 185 -8.22 -23.77 16.84
C LEU A 185 -8.54 -25.26 16.69
N LEU A 186 -7.64 -26.13 17.15
CA LEU A 186 -7.81 -27.59 17.14
C LEU A 186 -7.88 -28.17 18.55
N SER A 187 -6.97 -27.75 19.42
CA SER A 187 -6.92 -28.17 20.83
C SER A 187 -6.66 -26.97 21.75
N SER A 188 -7.06 -27.11 23.01
CA SER A 188 -6.73 -26.20 24.10
C SER A 188 -6.42 -27.03 25.33
N THR A 189 -5.51 -26.53 26.16
CA THR A 189 -5.21 -27.13 27.48
C THR A 189 -6.29 -26.80 28.52
N SER A 190 -7.16 -25.81 28.23
CA SER A 190 -8.23 -25.40 29.14
C SER A 190 -9.26 -26.53 29.35
N SER A 191 -9.72 -26.70 30.58
CA SER A 191 -10.79 -27.66 30.94
C SER A 191 -12.11 -27.38 30.20
N GLU A 192 -12.35 -26.13 29.81
CA GLU A 192 -13.56 -25.71 29.10
C GLU A 192 -13.44 -25.79 27.57
N SER A 193 -12.32 -26.29 27.02
CA SER A 193 -12.08 -26.30 25.57
C SER A 193 -12.17 -24.89 24.93
N THR A 194 -11.80 -23.88 25.70
CA THR A 194 -11.79 -22.46 25.32
C THR A 194 -10.38 -21.89 25.44
N CYS A 195 -10.13 -20.75 24.82
CA CYS A 195 -8.94 -19.96 25.06
C CYS A 195 -9.27 -18.47 25.07
N TYR A 196 -8.38 -17.67 25.67
CA TYR A 196 -8.54 -16.23 25.77
C TYR A 196 -7.44 -15.52 24.99
N LEU A 197 -7.86 -14.54 24.18
CA LEU A 197 -6.95 -13.74 23.37
C LEU A 197 -7.00 -12.28 23.80
N ASP A 198 -5.82 -11.69 23.92
CA ASP A 198 -5.62 -10.26 23.98
C ASP A 198 -5.52 -9.70 22.56
N THR A 199 -6.47 -8.84 22.19
CA THR A 199 -6.56 -8.21 20.86
C THR A 199 -6.17 -6.74 20.86
N ALA A 200 -5.60 -6.22 21.95
CA ALA A 200 -5.25 -4.80 22.07
C ALA A 200 -4.34 -4.29 20.94
N ALA A 201 -3.52 -5.16 20.35
CA ALA A 201 -2.65 -4.82 19.21
C ALA A 201 -3.40 -4.61 17.88
N ILE A 202 -4.65 -5.07 17.76
CA ILE A 202 -5.44 -5.06 16.52
C ILE A 202 -6.54 -3.99 16.59
N ASP A 203 -7.38 -4.03 17.61
CA ASP A 203 -8.56 -3.18 17.76
C ASP A 203 -8.45 -2.17 18.91
N GLY A 204 -7.42 -2.28 19.74
CA GLY A 204 -7.25 -1.43 20.93
C GLY A 204 -8.19 -1.79 22.08
N GLU A 205 -8.95 -2.87 21.98
CA GLU A 205 -9.78 -3.36 23.07
C GLU A 205 -8.91 -4.07 24.11
N THR A 206 -9.07 -3.71 25.39
CA THR A 206 -8.32 -4.31 26.52
C THR A 206 -8.95 -5.59 27.06
N ASN A 207 -10.19 -5.90 26.63
CA ASN A 207 -10.91 -7.08 27.07
C ASN A 207 -10.39 -8.32 26.38
N LEU A 208 -10.27 -9.41 27.14
CA LEU A 208 -9.91 -10.70 26.59
C LEU A 208 -11.08 -11.27 25.78
N LYS A 209 -10.82 -11.66 24.54
CA LYS A 209 -11.79 -12.32 23.68
C LYS A 209 -11.71 -13.83 23.87
N GLN A 210 -12.81 -14.42 24.29
CA GLN A 210 -12.93 -15.87 24.41
C GLN A 210 -13.12 -16.51 23.02
N LYS A 211 -12.40 -17.59 22.76
CA LYS A 211 -12.50 -18.43 21.56
C LYS A 211 -12.72 -19.88 21.99
N SER A 212 -13.40 -20.66 21.16
CA SER A 212 -13.75 -22.05 21.47
C SER A 212 -13.29 -23.01 20.38
N ILE A 213 -12.99 -24.24 20.76
CA ILE A 213 -12.62 -25.29 19.81
C ILE A 213 -13.87 -25.68 18.98
N PRO A 214 -13.74 -25.95 17.68
CA PRO A 214 -14.82 -26.55 16.89
C PRO A 214 -15.33 -27.84 17.52
N SER A 215 -16.65 -28.05 17.50
CA SER A 215 -17.29 -29.21 18.15
C SER A 215 -16.76 -30.56 17.68
N CYS A 216 -16.28 -30.65 16.43
CA CYS A 216 -15.69 -31.86 15.87
C CYS A 216 -14.39 -32.32 16.55
N PHE A 217 -13.62 -31.41 17.17
CA PHE A 217 -12.32 -31.73 17.78
C PHE A 217 -12.40 -32.01 19.29
N LEU A 218 -13.54 -31.74 19.94
CA LEU A 218 -13.71 -31.92 21.39
C LEU A 218 -13.40 -33.36 21.87
N ASN A 219 -13.70 -34.36 21.04
CA ASN A 219 -13.49 -35.77 21.38
C ASN A 219 -12.09 -36.30 21.02
N TYR A 220 -11.24 -35.47 20.40
CA TYR A 220 -9.90 -35.89 19.96
C TYR A 220 -8.83 -35.39 20.93
N SER A 221 -8.20 -36.31 21.67
CA SER A 221 -7.07 -35.97 22.55
C SER A 221 -5.82 -35.56 21.77
N LYS A 222 -5.69 -35.97 20.51
CA LYS A 222 -4.58 -35.63 19.60
C LYS A 222 -5.11 -35.28 18.20
N PRO A 223 -5.56 -34.03 17.97
CA PRO A 223 -6.04 -33.62 16.66
C PRO A 223 -4.95 -33.67 15.58
N GLU A 224 -3.68 -33.64 15.97
CA GLU A 224 -2.50 -33.76 15.09
C GLU A 224 -2.45 -35.06 14.26
N GLU A 225 -3.05 -36.14 14.77
CA GLU A 225 -3.05 -37.46 14.13
C GLU A 225 -4.29 -37.66 13.24
N THR A 226 -5.23 -36.71 13.24
CA THR A 226 -6.47 -36.79 12.46
C THR A 226 -6.28 -36.35 11.02
N THR A 227 -7.13 -36.85 10.12
CA THR A 227 -7.19 -36.43 8.72
C THR A 227 -8.48 -35.67 8.48
N PHE A 228 -8.36 -34.43 7.98
CA PHE A 228 -9.51 -33.57 7.70
C PHE A 228 -9.24 -32.60 6.54
N GLU A 229 -10.32 -32.18 5.89
CA GLU A 229 -10.35 -31.11 4.88
C GLU A 229 -11.08 -29.90 5.46
N LEU A 230 -10.43 -28.73 5.40
CA LEU A 230 -11.03 -27.45 5.73
C LEU A 230 -11.37 -26.72 4.43
N GLN A 231 -12.63 -26.34 4.27
CA GLN A 231 -13.10 -25.45 3.21
C GLN A 231 -13.53 -24.13 3.84
N CYS A 232 -12.85 -23.03 3.54
CA CYS A 232 -13.18 -21.71 4.08
C CYS A 232 -13.29 -20.66 2.98
N ASP A 233 -13.72 -19.46 3.38
CA ASP A 233 -13.70 -18.29 2.52
C ASP A 233 -12.26 -17.97 2.06
N PRO A 234 -12.08 -17.27 0.93
CA PRO A 234 -10.76 -16.79 0.52
C PRO A 234 -10.28 -15.68 1.47
N PRO A 235 -8.95 -15.46 1.58
CA PRO A 235 -8.40 -14.43 2.47
C PRO A 235 -8.93 -13.04 2.07
N ASN A 236 -9.58 -12.35 3.02
CA ASN A 236 -10.23 -11.06 2.84
C ASN A 236 -9.71 -10.02 3.88
N ASP A 237 -10.15 -8.77 3.76
CA ASP A 237 -9.77 -7.66 4.65
C ASP A 237 -10.70 -7.50 5.87
N ASP A 238 -11.77 -8.30 5.97
CA ASP A 238 -12.67 -8.31 7.11
C ASP A 238 -12.12 -9.21 8.24
N ILE A 239 -11.59 -8.57 9.28
CA ILE A 239 -11.01 -9.25 10.45
C ILE A 239 -12.07 -9.91 11.36
N TYR A 240 -13.34 -9.57 11.23
CA TYR A 240 -14.41 -10.07 12.10
C TYR A 240 -15.24 -11.19 11.46
N HIS A 241 -15.13 -11.38 10.15
CA HIS A 241 -15.86 -12.40 9.42
C HIS A 241 -14.96 -13.55 8.97
N PHE A 242 -15.24 -14.76 9.46
CA PHE A 242 -14.64 -15.99 8.97
C PHE A 242 -15.71 -17.06 8.99
N CYS A 243 -15.95 -17.70 7.83
CA CYS A 243 -16.78 -18.88 7.72
C CYS A 243 -16.01 -20.01 7.05
N GLY A 244 -16.18 -21.22 7.59
CA GLY A 244 -15.57 -22.42 7.07
C GLY A 244 -16.38 -23.67 7.42
N ARG A 245 -16.01 -24.77 6.78
CA ARG A 245 -16.58 -26.10 6.97
C ARG A 245 -15.45 -27.11 7.07
N ILE A 246 -15.51 -27.97 8.07
CA ILE A 246 -14.56 -29.06 8.28
C ILE A 246 -15.24 -30.37 7.90
N LEU A 247 -14.51 -31.19 7.14
CA LEU A 247 -14.85 -32.54 6.77
C LEU A 247 -13.80 -33.48 7.39
N LEU A 248 -14.19 -34.27 8.39
CA LEU A 248 -13.29 -35.27 8.97
C LEU A 248 -13.32 -36.53 8.12
N SER A 249 -12.19 -37.21 7.93
CA SER A 249 -12.17 -38.48 7.21
C SER A 249 -12.93 -39.61 7.93
N THR A 250 -13.09 -39.49 9.25
CA THR A 250 -13.73 -40.49 10.12
C THR A 250 -15.25 -40.31 10.23
N SER A 251 -15.78 -39.15 9.83
CA SER A 251 -17.20 -38.82 9.95
C SER A 251 -17.67 -38.07 8.72
N SER A 252 -18.75 -38.55 8.09
CA SER A 252 -19.38 -37.88 6.94
C SER A 252 -20.13 -36.59 7.32
N HIS A 253 -20.17 -36.22 8.60
CA HIS A 253 -20.81 -34.99 9.05
C HIS A 253 -19.94 -33.76 8.80
N VAL A 254 -20.55 -32.74 8.20
CA VAL A 254 -19.92 -31.44 7.95
C VAL A 254 -20.09 -30.56 9.18
N HIS A 255 -18.99 -30.08 9.75
CA HIS A 255 -19.02 -29.17 10.89
C HIS A 255 -18.73 -27.74 10.43
N SER A 256 -19.56 -26.77 10.83
CA SER A 256 -19.31 -25.35 10.56
C SER A 256 -18.24 -24.80 11.50
N CYS A 257 -17.46 -23.83 11.02
CA CYS A 257 -16.51 -23.06 11.79
C CYS A 257 -16.71 -21.59 11.51
N ASP A 258 -16.72 -20.81 12.58
CA ASP A 258 -16.95 -19.38 12.52
C ASP A 258 -15.75 -18.62 13.12
N ASN A 259 -15.85 -17.29 13.17
CA ASN A 259 -14.83 -16.45 13.78
C ASN A 259 -14.53 -16.81 15.24
N ASN A 260 -15.46 -17.43 15.97
CA ASN A 260 -15.23 -17.89 17.35
C ASN A 260 -14.19 -19.01 17.47
N ASN A 261 -13.94 -19.74 16.37
CA ASN A 261 -12.93 -20.81 16.32
C ASN A 261 -11.59 -20.32 15.73
N PHE A 262 -11.55 -19.06 15.28
CA PHE A 262 -10.46 -18.50 14.50
C PHE A 262 -9.64 -17.49 15.29
N LEU A 263 -8.32 -17.63 15.23
CA LEU A 263 -7.35 -16.79 15.91
C LEU A 263 -6.54 -16.03 14.87
N LEU A 264 -6.52 -14.70 14.99
CA LEU A 264 -5.77 -13.83 14.09
C LEU A 264 -4.30 -13.79 14.47
N ARG A 265 -3.43 -13.59 13.49
CA ARG A 265 -2.03 -13.22 13.70
C ARG A 265 -1.93 -12.03 14.67
N GLY A 266 -0.86 -11.91 15.46
CA GLY A 266 -0.68 -10.70 16.28
C GLY A 266 -1.52 -10.61 17.55
N CYS A 267 -2.57 -11.42 17.70
CA CYS A 267 -3.22 -11.65 19.00
C CYS A 267 -2.22 -12.31 19.96
N VAL A 268 -2.39 -12.07 21.27
CA VAL A 268 -1.57 -12.72 22.29
C VAL A 268 -2.41 -13.70 23.08
N LEU A 269 -1.94 -14.94 23.23
CA LEU A 269 -2.63 -15.95 24.03
C LEU A 269 -2.51 -15.60 25.52
N ARG A 270 -3.62 -15.68 26.25
CA ARG A 270 -3.70 -15.43 27.69
C ARG A 270 -4.41 -16.57 28.39
N ILE A 271 -4.12 -16.73 29.69
CA ILE A 271 -4.77 -17.66 30.63
C ILE A 271 -4.50 -19.15 30.35
N THR A 272 -4.56 -19.58 29.09
CA THR A 272 -4.35 -20.97 28.66
C THR A 272 -2.88 -21.28 28.42
N ASP A 273 -2.38 -22.37 29.01
CA ASP A 273 -0.98 -22.85 28.90
C ASP A 273 -0.48 -22.98 27.46
N TYR A 274 -1.23 -23.71 26.63
CA TYR A 274 -1.02 -23.75 25.20
C TYR A 274 -2.29 -24.12 24.44
N VAL A 275 -2.30 -23.74 23.18
CA VAL A 275 -3.29 -24.15 22.17
C VAL A 275 -2.58 -24.67 20.94
N ASP A 276 -3.17 -25.69 20.30
CA ASP A 276 -2.72 -26.15 18.99
C ASP A 276 -3.72 -25.70 17.92
N GLY A 277 -3.21 -25.19 16.82
CA GLY A 277 -4.04 -24.66 15.73
C GLY A 277 -3.47 -24.94 14.35
N LEU A 278 -4.35 -25.13 13.37
CA LEU A 278 -3.99 -25.28 11.96
C LEU A 278 -3.79 -23.90 11.32
N ILE A 279 -2.66 -23.67 10.65
CA ILE A 279 -2.46 -22.46 9.86
C ILE A 279 -3.39 -22.48 8.63
N VAL A 280 -4.30 -21.51 8.58
CA VAL A 280 -5.24 -21.31 7.46
C VAL A 280 -4.70 -20.26 6.49
N TYR A 281 -4.28 -19.09 6.99
CA TYR A 281 -3.66 -18.05 6.17
C TYR A 281 -2.26 -17.71 6.68
N ALA A 282 -1.32 -17.55 5.75
CA ALA A 282 0.08 -17.29 6.05
C ALA A 282 0.61 -16.05 5.31
N GLY A 283 1.54 -15.34 5.94
CA GLY A 283 2.25 -14.20 5.35
C GLY A 283 1.27 -13.11 4.92
N ASN A 284 1.42 -12.64 3.69
CA ASN A 284 0.61 -11.57 3.10
C ASN A 284 -0.89 -11.90 2.95
N GLU A 285 -1.29 -13.16 3.13
CA GLU A 285 -2.70 -13.56 3.09
C GLU A 285 -3.42 -13.43 4.42
N THR A 286 -2.69 -13.21 5.51
CA THR A 286 -3.30 -13.00 6.83
C THR A 286 -4.23 -11.79 6.80
N LYS A 287 -5.40 -11.91 7.45
CA LYS A 287 -6.46 -10.90 7.44
C LYS A 287 -5.97 -9.55 7.92
N ILE A 288 -5.06 -9.50 8.89
CA ILE A 288 -4.49 -8.24 9.39
C ILE A 288 -3.65 -7.54 8.33
N ILE A 289 -2.87 -8.29 7.55
CA ILE A 289 -2.08 -7.68 6.48
C ILE A 289 -2.99 -7.22 5.35
N LYS A 290 -4.05 -7.97 5.04
CA LYS A 290 -5.06 -7.53 4.07
C LYS A 290 -5.88 -6.33 4.54
N SER A 291 -6.21 -6.26 5.84
CA SER A 291 -6.95 -5.15 6.43
C SER A 291 -6.07 -3.92 6.65
N SER A 292 -4.74 -4.08 6.66
CA SER A 292 -3.79 -2.98 6.66
C SER A 292 -3.93 -2.19 5.35
N ARG A 293 -4.85 -1.23 5.35
CA ARG A 293 -5.02 -0.31 4.22
C ARG A 293 -3.72 0.43 4.02
N HIS A 294 -3.29 0.54 2.77
CA HIS A 294 -2.30 1.54 2.40
C HIS A 294 -2.78 2.89 2.92
N THR A 295 -2.11 3.38 3.98
CA THR A 295 -2.53 4.62 4.63
C THR A 295 -2.46 5.73 3.61
N ILE A 296 -3.61 6.30 3.27
CA ILE A 296 -3.66 7.50 2.45
C ILE A 296 -2.97 8.58 3.28
N SER A 297 -1.84 9.07 2.79
CA SER A 297 -1.04 10.06 3.51
C SER A 297 -1.88 11.31 3.75
N LYS A 298 -2.12 11.68 5.02
CA LYS A 298 -2.81 12.92 5.39
C LYS A 298 -2.09 14.17 4.83
N HIS A 299 -0.80 14.04 4.51
CA HIS A 299 0.00 15.08 3.87
C HIS A 299 -0.41 15.38 2.41
N ALA A 300 -1.23 14.51 1.79
CA ALA A 300 -1.71 14.71 0.42
C ALA A 300 -2.59 15.97 0.25
N LEU A 301 -3.26 16.45 1.32
CA LEU A 301 -4.06 17.68 1.25
C LEU A 301 -3.19 18.92 1.09
N ILE A 302 -2.16 19.07 1.94
CA ILE A 302 -1.21 20.19 1.86
C ILE A 302 -0.46 20.14 0.53
N GLU A 303 -0.06 18.95 0.08
CA GLU A 303 0.59 18.76 -1.21
C GLU A 303 -0.31 19.22 -2.38
N ARG A 304 -1.63 18.99 -2.33
CA ARG A 304 -2.57 19.50 -3.34
C ARG A 304 -2.63 21.02 -3.37
N TYR A 305 -2.66 21.70 -2.22
CA TYR A 305 -2.64 23.17 -2.17
C TYR A 305 -1.36 23.73 -2.78
N ILE A 306 -0.21 23.17 -2.41
CA ILE A 306 1.08 23.59 -2.97
C ILE A 306 1.13 23.36 -4.49
N ASN A 307 0.66 22.20 -4.96
CA ASN A 307 0.62 21.91 -6.40
C ASN A 307 -0.30 22.88 -7.16
N ARG A 308 -1.42 23.30 -6.53
CA ARG A 308 -2.30 24.33 -7.10
C ARG A 308 -1.61 25.68 -7.18
N ASP A 309 -0.90 26.09 -6.12
CA ASP A 309 -0.20 27.37 -6.09
C ASP A 309 0.93 27.40 -7.13
N VAL A 310 1.71 26.32 -7.27
CA VAL A 310 2.74 26.18 -8.32
C VAL A 310 2.13 26.32 -9.71
N LEU A 311 0.97 25.70 -9.95
CA LEU A 311 0.28 25.81 -11.23
C LEU A 311 -0.19 27.26 -11.51
N CYS A 312 -0.80 27.91 -10.52
CA CYS A 312 -1.21 29.32 -10.63
C CYS A 312 -0.02 30.23 -10.93
N SER A 313 1.09 30.08 -10.20
CA SER A 313 2.30 30.87 -10.41
C SER A 313 2.94 30.59 -11.77
N SER A 314 2.93 29.34 -12.25
CA SER A 314 3.41 28.99 -13.59
C SER A 314 2.58 29.65 -14.70
N LEU A 315 1.26 29.76 -14.52
CA LEU A 315 0.37 30.45 -15.46
C LEU A 315 0.64 31.96 -15.49
N ILE A 316 0.78 32.59 -14.32
CA ILE A 316 1.13 34.02 -14.20
C ILE A 316 2.50 34.29 -14.85
N LEU A 317 3.49 33.44 -14.59
CA LEU A 317 4.82 33.54 -15.20
C LEU A 317 4.72 33.49 -16.73
N THR A 318 3.99 32.51 -17.26
CA THR A 318 3.81 32.36 -18.72
C THR A 318 3.18 33.62 -19.32
N PHE A 319 2.15 34.17 -18.67
CA PHE A 319 1.51 35.41 -19.10
C PHE A 319 2.47 36.60 -19.13
N LEU A 320 3.24 36.82 -18.06
CA LEU A 320 4.23 37.90 -17.99
C LEU A 320 5.34 37.75 -19.04
N CYS A 321 5.76 36.51 -19.34
CA CYS A 321 6.76 36.24 -20.37
C CYS A 321 6.24 36.56 -21.78
N LEU A 322 4.98 36.20 -22.08
CA LEU A 322 4.35 36.54 -23.37
C LEU A 322 4.18 38.05 -23.53
N LEU A 323 3.74 38.73 -22.46
CA LEU A 323 3.60 40.17 -22.43
C LEU A 323 4.96 40.87 -22.59
N GLY A 324 5.98 40.43 -21.86
CA GLY A 324 7.35 40.95 -21.97
C GLY A 324 7.95 40.75 -23.36
N ALA A 325 7.79 39.57 -23.95
CA ALA A 325 8.25 39.29 -25.31
C ALA A 325 7.52 40.15 -26.36
N GLY A 326 6.20 40.32 -26.21
CA GLY A 326 5.39 41.18 -27.08
C GLY A 326 5.82 42.65 -27.01
N LEU A 327 6.00 43.18 -25.79
CA LEU A 327 6.47 44.54 -25.58
C LEU A 327 7.90 44.74 -26.10
N SER A 328 8.78 43.76 -25.93
CA SER A 328 10.15 43.80 -26.46
C SER A 328 10.17 43.95 -27.97
N ILE A 329 9.34 43.20 -28.70
CA ILE A 329 9.23 43.32 -30.17
C ILE A 329 8.58 44.64 -30.56
N HIS A 330 7.54 45.06 -29.85
CA HIS A 330 6.89 46.33 -30.11
C HIS A 330 7.86 47.51 -29.96
N TRP A 331 8.67 47.49 -28.90
CA TRP A 331 9.74 48.44 -28.66
C TRP A 331 10.77 48.44 -29.79
N GLU A 332 11.26 47.25 -30.18
CA GLU A 332 12.26 47.09 -31.24
C GLU A 332 11.74 47.62 -32.59
N ARG A 333 10.46 47.38 -32.92
CA ARG A 333 9.84 47.90 -34.14
C ARG A 333 9.61 49.41 -34.12
N SER A 334 9.28 49.97 -32.96
CA SER A 334 8.97 51.41 -32.83
C SER A 334 10.23 52.28 -32.85
N TYR A 335 11.36 51.76 -32.35
CA TYR A 335 12.61 52.53 -32.16
C TYR A 335 13.79 52.08 -33.03
N GLY A 336 13.68 50.99 -33.80
CA GLY A 336 14.78 50.41 -34.58
C GLY A 336 15.43 51.33 -35.63
N ASP A 337 14.72 52.32 -36.17
CA ASP A 337 15.23 53.21 -37.23
C ASP A 337 15.84 54.54 -36.74
N ARG A 338 15.70 54.89 -35.44
CA ARG A 338 16.04 56.25 -34.96
C ARG A 338 17.42 56.38 -34.30
N TRP A 339 18.09 55.29 -33.94
CA TRP A 339 19.35 55.33 -33.18
C TRP A 339 20.34 54.32 -33.77
N MET A 340 21.27 54.82 -34.60
CA MET A 340 22.24 54.04 -35.37
C MET A 340 23.38 53.41 -34.54
N PHE A 341 23.21 53.18 -33.24
CA PHE A 341 24.15 52.38 -32.44
C PHE A 341 23.51 52.02 -31.10
N VAL A 342 22.90 50.83 -31.01
CA VAL A 342 22.57 50.22 -29.73
C VAL A 342 23.64 49.15 -29.46
N PRO A 343 24.65 49.41 -28.60
CA PRO A 343 25.79 48.53 -28.40
C PRO A 343 25.45 47.20 -27.68
N PHE A 344 24.17 46.95 -27.39
CA PHE A 344 23.69 45.80 -26.62
C PHE A 344 22.86 44.79 -27.42
N ILE A 345 22.69 44.98 -28.74
CA ILE A 345 22.16 43.92 -29.60
C ILE A 345 23.34 42.99 -29.90
N LEU A 346 23.64 42.09 -28.95
CA LEU A 346 24.40 40.88 -29.22
C LEU A 346 23.77 40.21 -30.44
N ASP A 347 24.59 39.80 -31.41
CA ASP A 347 24.16 39.08 -32.63
C ASP A 347 23.09 38.03 -32.29
N ASP A 348 21.81 38.40 -32.42
CA ASP A 348 20.73 37.48 -32.12
C ASP A 348 20.76 36.43 -33.23
N PRO A 349 20.89 35.14 -32.91
CA PRO A 349 21.07 34.08 -33.92
C PRO A 349 19.84 33.91 -34.83
N PHE A 350 18.74 34.59 -34.52
CA PHE A 350 17.49 34.52 -35.25
C PHE A 350 17.15 35.84 -35.96
N LYS A 351 17.24 35.84 -37.30
CA LYS A 351 16.82 36.97 -38.14
C LYS A 351 15.29 37.16 -38.19
N ASN A 352 14.54 36.09 -37.94
CA ASN A 352 13.07 36.08 -38.02
C ASN A 352 12.44 36.70 -36.76
N VAL A 353 11.37 37.50 -36.94
CA VAL A 353 10.58 38.10 -35.83
C VAL A 353 10.11 37.02 -34.84
N VAL A 354 9.69 35.85 -35.34
CA VAL A 354 9.22 34.73 -34.53
C VAL A 354 10.35 34.16 -33.65
N GLY A 355 11.58 34.08 -34.18
CA GLY A 355 12.73 33.61 -33.41
C GLY A 355 13.15 34.60 -32.32
N ARG A 356 13.08 35.90 -32.61
CA ARG A 356 13.28 36.97 -31.60
C ARG A 356 12.22 36.94 -30.50
N PHE A 357 10.94 36.70 -30.85
CA PHE A 357 9.86 36.51 -29.87
C PHE A 357 10.16 35.36 -28.91
N PHE A 358 10.54 34.21 -29.47
CA PHE A 358 10.82 33.02 -28.68
C PHE A 358 12.06 33.21 -27.79
N ALA A 359 13.14 33.79 -28.31
CA ALA A 359 14.34 34.09 -27.54
C ALA A 359 14.07 35.10 -26.40
N ALA A 360 13.31 36.16 -26.67
CA ALA A 360 12.90 37.13 -25.66
C ALA A 360 12.03 36.49 -24.58
N GLY A 361 11.02 35.69 -24.97
CA GLY A 361 10.16 34.97 -24.03
C GLY A 361 10.95 34.02 -23.12
N LEU A 362 11.90 33.29 -23.70
CA LEU A 362 12.82 32.43 -22.94
C LEU A 362 13.70 33.20 -21.94
N ARG A 363 14.21 34.38 -22.30
CA ARG A 363 14.96 35.26 -21.39
C ARG A 363 14.09 35.76 -20.23
N PHE A 364 12.85 36.15 -20.49
CA PHE A 364 11.92 36.59 -19.44
C PHE A 364 11.51 35.46 -18.49
N ILE A 365 11.42 34.21 -18.97
CA ILE A 365 11.16 33.05 -18.09
C ILE A 365 12.22 32.94 -17.00
N ILE A 366 13.50 33.08 -17.35
CA ILE A 366 14.60 32.99 -16.37
C ILE A 366 14.64 34.23 -15.46
N LEU A 367 14.35 35.41 -15.99
CA LEU A 367 14.32 36.65 -15.20
C LEU A 367 13.22 36.61 -14.13
N PHE A 368 12.04 36.10 -14.49
CA PHE A 368 10.88 36.01 -13.59
C PHE A 368 10.76 34.69 -12.84
N GLN A 369 11.69 33.73 -13.00
CA GLN A 369 11.63 32.44 -12.30
C GLN A 369 11.62 32.57 -10.78
N VAL A 370 12.13 33.70 -10.23
CA VAL A 370 12.12 34.03 -8.80
C VAL A 370 10.69 34.18 -8.25
N MET A 371 9.69 34.41 -9.10
CA MET A 371 8.28 34.46 -8.70
C MET A 371 7.74 33.13 -8.16
N VAL A 372 8.37 31.99 -8.51
CA VAL A 372 8.12 30.72 -7.83
C VAL A 372 9.22 30.55 -6.77
N PRO A 373 8.95 30.87 -5.49
CA PRO A 373 9.98 30.83 -4.46
C PRO A 373 10.42 29.39 -4.20
N ILE A 374 11.49 28.97 -4.87
CA ILE A 374 12.14 27.66 -4.68
C ILE A 374 12.43 27.43 -3.19
N ALA A 375 12.90 28.49 -2.51
CA ALA A 375 13.20 28.48 -1.08
C ALA A 375 11.99 28.17 -0.20
N LEU A 376 10.77 28.58 -0.58
CA LEU A 376 9.56 28.27 0.18
C LEU A 376 9.27 26.77 0.13
N TYR A 377 9.40 26.16 -1.05
CA TYR A 377 9.15 24.73 -1.25
C TYR A 377 10.19 23.88 -0.52
N VAL A 378 11.48 24.24 -0.67
CA VAL A 378 12.60 23.59 0.05
C VAL A 378 12.38 23.66 1.55
N SER A 379 12.03 24.84 2.07
CA SER A 379 11.85 25.05 3.52
C SER A 379 10.67 24.25 4.06
N LEU A 380 9.57 24.17 3.31
CA LEU A 380 8.40 23.40 3.72
C LEU A 380 8.71 21.90 3.77
N ASP A 381 9.39 21.36 2.75
CA ASP A 381 9.81 19.96 2.76
C ASP A 381 10.85 19.66 3.85
N LEU A 382 11.76 20.58 4.14
CA LEU A 382 12.69 20.45 5.27
C LEU A 382 11.95 20.44 6.62
N VAL A 383 11.03 21.38 6.83
CA VAL A 383 10.21 21.44 8.05
C VAL A 383 9.40 20.15 8.23
N ARG A 384 8.84 19.59 7.15
CA ARG A 384 8.13 18.31 7.19
C ARG A 384 9.02 17.16 7.64
N VAL A 385 10.26 17.11 7.14
CA VAL A 385 11.23 16.09 7.56
C VAL A 385 11.54 16.27 9.05
N LEU A 386 11.81 17.49 9.50
CA LEU A 386 12.10 17.77 10.90
C LEU A 386 10.94 17.44 11.84
N GLN A 387 9.71 17.83 11.50
CA GLN A 387 8.48 17.54 12.25
C GLN A 387 8.16 16.05 12.36
N MET A 388 8.69 15.21 11.48
CA MET A 388 8.52 13.76 11.57
C MET A 388 9.43 13.15 12.64
N TYR A 389 10.57 13.80 12.93
CA TYR A 389 11.57 13.29 13.86
C TYR A 389 11.48 13.89 15.27
N THR A 390 10.80 15.05 15.42
CA THR A 390 10.33 15.59 16.71
C THR A 390 8.99 14.98 17.08
#